data_AF-A0A5S9MH31-F1
#
_entry.id   AF-A0A5S9MH31-F1
#
_cell.length_a   1.000
_cell.length_b   1.000
_cell.length_c   1.000
_cell.angle_alpha   90.00
_cell.angle_beta   90.00
_cell.angle_gamma   90.00
#
_symmetry.space_group_name_H-M   'P 1'
#
loop_
_entity.id
_entity.type
_entity.pdbx_description
1 polymer ?
#
loop_
_entity_poly.entity_id
_entity_poly.type
_entity_poly.pdbx_seq_one_letter_code
_entity_poly.pdbx_strand_id
1 'polypeptide(L)'
;MVDAAVISVKYISRSDWYNGSWAIMYAWYFPKDNPSPGLGHRHDWESIVVWIDNPAVVNPRVQSIAYSGHGQYKKVAPSAASILGTNPLVGYDSNWPLNHELNVSGNVSGKGMQPLIGWDDLTPAARHALNTTDFGSANVPFKDSNFKNNLAKSVVSIRVNHD
;
A
#
# COMPACT_ATOMS: atom_id res chain seq x y z
N MET A 1 -1.15 -21.34 -4.97
CA MET A 1 -2.22 -20.93 -5.91
C MET A 1 -2.39 -19.43 -5.74
N VAL A 2 -2.21 -18.65 -6.80
CA VAL A 2 -2.43 -17.19 -6.76
C VAL A 2 -3.94 -16.95 -6.65
N ASP A 3 -4.43 -16.66 -5.43
CA ASP A 3 -5.83 -16.27 -5.25
C ASP A 3 -6.05 -14.91 -5.93
N ALA A 4 -6.77 -14.94 -7.05
CA ALA A 4 -7.23 -13.77 -7.77
C ALA A 4 -8.68 -13.49 -7.41
N ALA A 5 -8.88 -12.69 -6.36
CA ALA A 5 -10.17 -12.07 -6.14
C ALA A 5 -10.38 -10.96 -7.18
N VAL A 6 -11.08 -11.30 -8.27
CA VAL A 6 -11.74 -10.32 -9.13
C VAL A 6 -13.13 -10.09 -8.55
N ILE A 7 -13.24 -9.10 -7.67
CA ILE A 7 -14.47 -8.36 -7.40
C ILE A 7 -14.06 -6.89 -7.43
N SER A 8 -14.10 -6.27 -8.61
CA SER A 8 -13.88 -4.83 -8.83
C SER A 8 -12.79 -4.22 -7.93
N VAL A 9 -11.52 -4.57 -8.16
CA VAL A 9 -10.39 -4.00 -7.40
C VAL A 9 -10.31 -2.50 -7.73
N LYS A 10 -10.87 -1.65 -6.87
CA LYS A 10 -10.62 -0.21 -6.88
C LYS A 10 -9.36 0.04 -6.07
N TYR A 11 -8.37 0.63 -6.72
CA TYR A 11 -7.21 1.18 -6.03
C TYR A 11 -7.66 2.46 -5.35
N ILE A 12 -7.29 2.63 -4.09
CA ILE A 12 -7.46 3.92 -3.42
C ILE A 12 -6.08 4.50 -3.17
N SER A 13 -5.87 5.74 -3.61
CA SER A 13 -4.68 6.50 -3.24
C SER A 13 -5.00 7.60 -2.25
N ARG A 14 -4.13 7.79 -1.27
CA ARG A 14 -4.11 8.98 -0.42
C ARG A 14 -2.67 9.47 -0.29
N SER A 15 -2.47 10.77 -0.45
CA SER A 15 -1.14 11.37 -0.45
C SER A 15 -1.07 12.60 0.44
N ASP A 16 0.08 12.82 1.06
CA ASP A 16 0.33 14.00 1.88
C ASP A 16 1.84 14.18 2.14
N TRP A 17 2.23 15.37 2.56
CA TRP A 17 3.56 15.64 3.10
C TRP A 17 3.71 14.97 4.48
N TYR A 18 4.89 14.41 4.71
CA TYR A 18 5.29 13.88 6.01
C TYR A 18 6.82 13.94 6.15
N ASN A 19 7.29 14.65 7.19
CA ASN A 19 8.71 14.85 7.49
C ASN A 19 9.58 15.34 6.31
N GLY A 20 9.04 16.21 5.45
CA GLY A 20 9.79 16.80 4.33
C GLY A 20 9.86 15.95 3.06
N SER A 21 9.20 14.79 3.04
CA SER A 21 8.97 13.99 1.83
C SER A 21 7.48 13.88 1.53
N TRP A 22 7.16 13.61 0.27
CA TRP A 22 5.78 13.38 -0.16
C TRP A 22 5.49 11.88 -0.18
N ALA A 23 4.46 11.49 0.55
CA ALA A 23 3.98 10.11 0.60
C ALA A 23 2.80 9.93 -0.34
N ILE A 24 2.81 8.82 -1.10
CA ILE A 24 1.65 8.34 -1.85
C ILE A 24 1.34 6.92 -1.38
N MET A 25 0.27 6.76 -0.63
CA MET A 25 -0.21 5.45 -0.21
C MET A 25 -1.18 4.90 -1.25
N TYR A 26 -0.90 3.70 -1.76
CA TYR A 26 -1.82 2.92 -2.59
C TYR A 26 -2.32 1.74 -1.78
N ALA A 27 -3.61 1.42 -1.86
CA ALA A 27 -4.19 0.35 -1.09
C ALA A 27 -5.17 -0.51 -1.89
N TRP A 28 -5.26 -1.77 -1.47
CA TRP A 28 -6.04 -2.84 -2.06
C TRP A 28 -6.92 -3.49 -1.03
N TYR A 29 -8.14 -3.78 -1.43
CA TYR A 29 -9.05 -4.62 -0.69
C TYR A 29 -9.11 -6.02 -1.30
N PHE A 30 -9.03 -7.04 -0.45
CA PHE A 30 -9.32 -8.43 -0.83
C PHE A 30 -10.50 -8.97 -0.01
N PRO A 31 -11.42 -9.76 -0.59
CA PRO A 31 -12.56 -10.32 0.14
C PRO A 31 -12.18 -11.26 1.29
N LYS A 32 -11.01 -11.89 1.23
CA LYS A 32 -10.48 -12.83 2.24
C LYS A 32 -8.94 -12.84 2.19
N ASP A 33 -8.34 -13.14 3.33
CA ASP A 33 -6.97 -13.59 3.48
C ASP A 33 -7.04 -15.02 4.05
N ASN A 34 -6.74 -16.03 3.24
CA ASN A 34 -6.92 -17.43 3.63
C ASN A 34 -5.82 -18.31 3.01
N PRO A 35 -4.60 -18.27 3.54
CA PRO A 35 -3.43 -18.95 2.97
C PRO A 35 -3.52 -20.48 3.06
N SER A 36 -4.22 -21.03 4.05
CA SER A 36 -4.40 -22.48 4.24
C SER A 36 -5.64 -22.81 5.07
N PRO A 37 -6.17 -24.05 5.03
CA PRO A 37 -7.28 -24.46 5.89
C PRO A 37 -6.98 -24.20 7.38
N GLY A 38 -7.88 -23.49 8.07
CA GLY A 38 -7.72 -23.13 9.49
C GLY A 38 -6.88 -21.87 9.78
N LEU A 39 -6.30 -21.23 8.75
CA LEU A 39 -5.60 -19.94 8.86
C LEU A 39 -6.25 -18.92 7.93
N GLY A 40 -6.56 -17.74 8.46
CA GLY A 40 -7.09 -16.63 7.68
C GLY A 40 -8.22 -15.86 8.35
N HIS A 41 -8.74 -14.88 7.63
CA HIS A 41 -9.89 -14.07 8.01
C HIS A 41 -10.65 -13.55 6.78
N ARG A 42 -11.91 -13.16 7.02
CA ARG A 42 -12.69 -12.38 6.06
C ARG A 42 -12.12 -10.97 6.00
N HIS A 43 -12.11 -10.38 4.80
CA HIS A 43 -11.51 -9.09 4.49
C HIS A 43 -9.99 -9.12 4.58
N ASP A 44 -9.36 -8.36 3.71
CA ASP A 44 -7.98 -7.99 3.82
C ASP A 44 -7.76 -6.61 3.20
N TRP A 45 -6.85 -5.86 3.80
CA TRP A 45 -6.47 -4.53 3.36
C TRP A 45 -4.96 -4.42 3.40
N GLU A 46 -4.38 -4.31 2.23
CA GLU A 46 -2.94 -4.15 2.05
C GLU A 46 -2.62 -2.82 1.38
N SER A 47 -1.41 -2.30 1.58
CA SER A 47 -0.97 -1.04 1.02
C SER A 47 0.54 -0.96 0.79
N ILE A 48 0.91 -0.13 -0.18
CA ILE A 48 2.28 0.39 -0.27
C ILE A 48 2.29 1.88 0.01
N VAL A 49 3.43 2.40 0.45
CA VAL A 49 3.71 3.84 0.47
C VAL A 49 4.92 4.11 -0.41
N VAL A 50 4.73 4.89 -1.47
CA VAL A 50 5.80 5.40 -2.32
C VAL A 50 6.20 6.77 -1.77
N TRP A 51 7.46 6.88 -1.38
CA TRP A 51 8.04 8.14 -0.91
C TRP A 51 8.79 8.80 -2.06
N ILE A 52 8.43 10.03 -2.37
CA ILE A 52 9.12 10.87 -3.34
C ILE A 52 9.63 12.15 -2.66
N ASP A 53 10.62 12.79 -3.28
CA ASP A 53 11.18 14.05 -2.79
C ASP A 53 10.19 15.22 -2.90
N ASN A 54 9.62 15.46 -4.07
CA ASN A 54 8.69 16.57 -4.29
C ASN A 54 7.73 16.27 -5.46
N PRO A 55 6.41 16.29 -5.25
CA PRO A 55 5.44 16.03 -6.32
C PRO A 55 5.37 17.17 -7.35
N ALA A 56 5.86 18.37 -7.01
CA ALA A 56 5.78 19.55 -7.87
C ALA A 56 6.91 19.66 -8.92
N VAL A 57 7.94 18.80 -8.84
CA VAL A 57 9.01 18.79 -9.85
C VAL A 57 8.62 17.91 -11.05
N VAL A 58 9.20 18.18 -12.22
CA VAL A 58 8.88 17.47 -13.47
C VAL A 58 9.19 15.96 -13.37
N ASN A 59 10.28 15.61 -12.69
CA ASN A 59 10.72 14.23 -12.50
C ASN A 59 10.99 13.96 -11.01
N PRO A 60 9.95 13.68 -10.21
CA PRO A 60 10.13 13.38 -8.80
C PRO A 60 10.99 12.13 -8.62
N ARG A 61 11.92 12.18 -7.67
CA ARG A 61 12.78 11.04 -7.35
C ARG A 61 12.09 10.17 -6.31
N VAL A 62 11.86 8.90 -6.64
CA VAL A 62 11.46 7.90 -5.64
C VAL A 62 12.62 7.71 -4.67
N GLN A 63 12.35 7.93 -3.38
CA GLN A 63 13.30 7.80 -2.28
C GLN A 63 13.24 6.40 -1.65
N SER A 64 12.04 5.86 -1.47
CA SER A 64 11.81 4.51 -0.95
C SER A 64 10.40 4.02 -1.27
N ILE A 65 10.20 2.71 -1.24
CA ILE A 65 8.88 2.07 -1.30
C ILE A 65 8.72 1.22 -0.05
N ALA A 66 7.60 1.35 0.64
CA ALA A 66 7.29 0.61 1.84
C ALA A 66 6.08 -0.29 1.58
N TYR A 67 6.18 -1.59 1.89
CA TYR A 67 5.16 -2.60 1.63
C TYR A 67 4.56 -3.08 2.95
N SER A 68 3.23 -3.09 3.09
CA SER A 68 2.60 -3.58 4.32
C SER A 68 2.74 -5.09 4.47
N GLY A 69 2.89 -5.49 5.73
CA GLY A 69 2.86 -6.89 6.15
C GLY A 69 2.65 -6.92 7.66
N HIS A 70 1.60 -7.62 8.10
CA HIS A 70 1.30 -7.87 9.52
C HIS A 70 1.32 -6.60 10.41
N GLY A 71 0.76 -5.50 9.91
CA GLY A 71 0.66 -4.22 10.64
C GLY A 71 1.93 -3.37 10.70
N GLN A 72 2.99 -3.82 10.02
CA GLN A 72 4.26 -3.11 9.82
C GLN A 72 4.49 -2.83 8.33
N TYR A 73 5.60 -2.14 8.04
CA TYR A 73 6.02 -1.86 6.67
C TYR A 73 7.46 -2.28 6.43
N LYS A 74 7.67 -3.12 5.41
CA LYS A 74 8.99 -3.46 4.87
C LYS A 74 9.43 -2.37 3.90
N LYS A 75 10.55 -1.70 4.21
CA LYS A 75 11.08 -0.57 3.45
C LYS A 75 12.13 -1.05 2.46
N VAL A 76 12.01 -0.62 1.21
CA VAL A 76 12.87 -1.05 0.10
C VAL A 76 13.37 0.18 -0.65
N ALA A 77 14.67 0.18 -0.95
CA ALA A 77 15.25 1.20 -1.81
C ALA A 77 14.80 1.02 -3.27
N PRO A 78 14.63 2.11 -4.04
CA PRO A 78 14.31 2.03 -5.45
C PRO A 78 15.42 1.31 -6.24
N SER A 79 15.05 0.34 -7.07
CA SER A 79 15.96 -0.42 -7.93
C SER A 79 15.19 -0.98 -9.12
N ALA A 80 15.91 -1.53 -10.12
CA ALA A 80 15.28 -2.23 -11.24
C ALA A 80 14.43 -3.46 -10.82
N ALA A 81 14.66 -4.00 -9.61
CA ALA A 81 13.86 -5.09 -9.06
C ALA A 81 12.55 -4.61 -8.41
N SER A 82 12.48 -3.34 -7.98
CA SER A 82 11.33 -2.78 -7.26
C SER A 82 10.53 -1.76 -8.06
N ILE A 83 11.05 -1.28 -9.19
CA ILE A 83 10.40 -0.27 -10.04
C ILE A 83 10.57 -0.63 -11.52
N LEU A 84 9.45 -0.54 -12.27
CA LEU A 84 9.42 -0.57 -13.73
C LEU A 84 9.01 0.81 -14.27
N GLY A 85 9.98 1.55 -14.82
CA GLY A 85 9.77 2.95 -15.20
C GLY A 85 9.52 3.82 -13.98
N THR A 86 8.28 4.27 -13.79
CA THR A 86 7.82 5.00 -12.58
C THR A 86 6.89 4.16 -11.70
N ASN A 87 6.65 2.90 -12.05
CA ASN A 87 5.66 2.06 -11.37
C ASN A 87 6.32 1.11 -10.36
N PRO A 88 5.94 1.17 -9.08
CA PRO A 88 6.33 0.17 -8.10
C PRO A 88 5.90 -1.24 -8.53
N LEU A 89 6.78 -2.20 -8.34
CA LEU A 89 6.50 -3.61 -8.56
C LEU A 89 6.02 -4.24 -7.25
N VAL A 90 4.81 -4.82 -7.26
CA VAL A 90 4.11 -5.30 -6.07
C VAL A 90 3.65 -6.74 -6.29
N GLY A 91 4.05 -7.63 -5.39
CA GLY A 91 3.51 -8.97 -5.23
C GLY A 91 2.65 -9.06 -3.97
N TYR A 92 1.59 -9.85 -4.05
CA TYR A 92 0.75 -10.24 -2.92
C TYR A 92 0.89 -11.75 -2.77
N ASP A 93 1.51 -12.19 -1.68
CA ASP A 93 1.91 -13.59 -1.46
C ASP A 93 1.81 -13.96 0.03
N SER A 94 1.84 -15.24 0.34
CA SER A 94 1.84 -15.77 1.71
C SER A 94 2.97 -16.78 1.87
N ASN A 95 3.79 -16.58 2.91
CA ASN A 95 4.84 -17.51 3.32
C ASN A 95 4.39 -18.26 4.57
N TRP A 96 4.06 -19.56 4.44
CA TRP A 96 3.65 -20.37 5.58
C TRP A 96 4.67 -20.28 6.74
N PRO A 97 4.24 -20.10 8.01
CA PRO A 97 2.87 -20.16 8.52
C PRO A 97 2.14 -18.81 8.59
N LEU A 98 2.62 -17.78 7.90
CA LEU A 98 2.05 -16.44 7.93
C LEU A 98 0.96 -16.24 6.88
N ASN A 99 0.05 -15.33 7.21
CA ASN A 99 -0.97 -14.77 6.33
C ASN A 99 -0.37 -13.98 5.15
N HIS A 100 -1.21 -13.44 4.26
CA HIS A 100 -0.70 -12.66 3.14
C HIS A 100 0.03 -11.39 3.59
N GLU A 101 1.00 -10.97 2.78
CA GLU A 101 1.70 -9.69 2.89
C GLU A 101 2.07 -9.17 1.50
N LEU A 102 2.42 -7.89 1.41
CA LEU A 102 2.99 -7.33 0.19
C LEU A 102 4.51 -7.41 0.19
N ASN A 103 5.05 -7.78 -0.97
CA ASN A 103 6.47 -7.83 -1.23
C ASN A 103 6.83 -7.25 -2.59
N VAL A 104 8.12 -6.99 -2.80
CA VAL A 104 8.64 -6.70 -4.14
C VAL A 104 8.53 -7.96 -4.99
N SER A 105 7.98 -7.83 -6.20
CA SER A 105 7.92 -8.93 -7.16
C SER A 105 8.11 -8.45 -8.59
N GLY A 106 9.17 -8.93 -9.25
CA GLY A 106 9.41 -8.72 -10.67
C GLY A 106 8.50 -9.56 -11.58
N ASN A 107 7.71 -10.48 -11.01
CA ASN A 107 6.74 -11.27 -11.76
C ASN A 107 5.49 -10.41 -12.06
N VAL A 108 5.55 -9.66 -13.16
CA VAL A 108 4.39 -8.90 -13.70
C VAL A 108 3.33 -9.84 -14.32
N SER A 109 3.51 -11.15 -14.20
CA SER A 109 2.58 -12.17 -14.67
C SER A 109 1.27 -12.12 -13.86
N GLY A 110 0.31 -11.29 -14.28
CA GLY A 110 -1.08 -11.76 -14.26
C GLY A 110 -2.19 -10.80 -13.86
N LYS A 111 -1.97 -9.54 -13.43
CA LYS A 111 -3.10 -8.67 -13.01
C LYS A 111 -3.08 -7.21 -13.45
N GLY A 112 -2.02 -6.76 -14.13
CA GLY A 112 -1.95 -5.42 -14.74
C GLY A 112 -2.13 -4.27 -13.74
N MET A 113 -2.26 -3.05 -14.27
CA MET A 113 -2.77 -1.88 -13.55
C MET A 113 -4.30 -1.97 -13.46
N GLN A 114 -4.88 -1.29 -12.47
CA GLN A 114 -6.31 -1.30 -12.24
C GLN A 114 -6.78 0.15 -11.96
N PRO A 115 -8.07 0.43 -12.12
CA PRO A 115 -8.59 1.79 -11.96
C PRO A 115 -8.31 2.36 -10.57
N LEU A 116 -7.77 3.58 -10.56
CA LEU A 116 -7.44 4.34 -9.36
C LEU A 116 -8.51 5.39 -9.07
N ILE A 117 -8.87 5.53 -7.79
CA ILE A 117 -9.63 6.65 -7.26
C ILE A 117 -8.88 7.28 -6.08
N GLY A 118 -8.75 8.60 -6.08
CA GLY A 118 -8.18 9.33 -4.95
C GLY A 118 -9.13 9.35 -3.76
N TRP A 119 -8.59 9.35 -2.54
CA TRP A 119 -9.36 9.51 -1.30
C TRP A 119 -10.23 10.77 -1.32
N ASP A 120 -9.69 11.86 -1.86
CA ASP A 120 -10.39 13.14 -1.96
C ASP A 120 -11.48 13.13 -3.05
N ASP A 121 -11.33 12.27 -4.07
CA ASP A 121 -12.31 12.06 -5.15
C ASP A 121 -13.46 11.13 -4.75
N LEU A 122 -13.36 10.43 -3.62
CA LEU A 122 -14.46 9.62 -3.10
C LEU A 122 -15.67 10.50 -2.73
N THR A 123 -16.86 9.91 -2.79
CA THR A 123 -18.03 10.59 -2.22
C THR A 123 -17.89 10.69 -0.69
N PRO A 124 -18.50 11.70 -0.05
CA PRO A 124 -18.53 11.78 1.42
C PRO A 124 -19.05 10.50 2.08
N ALA A 125 -20.05 9.86 1.48
CA ALA A 125 -20.60 8.59 1.97
C ALA A 125 -19.58 7.44 1.91
N ALA A 126 -18.80 7.35 0.83
CA ALA A 126 -17.75 6.34 0.71
C ALA A 126 -16.62 6.57 1.73
N ARG A 127 -16.18 7.83 1.92
CA ARG A 127 -15.19 8.16 2.96
C ARG A 127 -15.70 7.83 4.36
N HIS A 128 -16.96 8.17 4.65
CA HIS A 128 -17.59 7.84 5.93
C HIS A 128 -17.59 6.33 6.17
N ALA A 129 -18.06 5.54 5.19
CA ALA A 129 -18.07 4.08 5.30
C ALA A 129 -16.67 3.50 5.55
N LEU A 130 -15.64 3.97 4.83
CA LEU A 130 -14.26 3.50 5.01
C LEU A 130 -13.64 3.91 6.36
N ASN A 131 -14.10 5.02 6.95
CA ASN A 131 -13.67 5.45 8.27
C ASN A 131 -14.33 4.64 9.41
N THR A 132 -15.60 4.24 9.24
CA THR A 132 -16.43 3.70 10.34
C THR A 132 -16.73 2.21 10.26
N THR A 133 -16.59 1.58 9.09
CA THR A 133 -16.89 0.14 8.93
C THR A 133 -15.86 -0.71 9.68
N ASP A 134 -16.36 -1.71 10.40
CA ASP A 134 -15.55 -2.77 10.99
C ASP A 134 -15.28 -3.86 9.94
N PHE A 135 -14.00 -4.05 9.59
CA PHE A 135 -13.53 -5.09 8.67
C PHE A 135 -12.94 -6.29 9.43
N GLY A 136 -13.27 -6.44 10.72
CA GLY A 136 -12.77 -7.50 11.58
C GLY A 136 -11.26 -7.37 11.79
N SER A 137 -10.51 -8.37 11.34
CA SER A 137 -9.04 -8.39 11.47
C SER A 137 -8.33 -7.42 10.51
N ALA A 138 -8.99 -7.03 9.41
CA ALA A 138 -8.41 -6.13 8.42
C ALA A 138 -8.64 -4.67 8.79
N ASN A 139 -7.68 -3.80 8.43
CA ASN A 139 -7.73 -2.38 8.76
C ASN A 139 -7.50 -1.53 7.51
N VAL A 140 -8.45 -0.62 7.20
CA VAL A 140 -8.28 0.34 6.12
C VAL A 140 -7.04 1.21 6.38
N PRO A 141 -5.99 1.17 5.53
CA PRO A 141 -4.68 1.73 5.89
C PRO A 141 -4.63 3.26 5.71
N PHE A 142 -5.48 3.80 4.84
CA PHE A 142 -5.54 5.22 4.49
C PHE A 142 -6.71 5.97 5.15
N LYS A 143 -7.49 5.32 6.02
CA LYS A 143 -8.56 6.01 6.77
C LYS A 143 -7.96 7.06 7.71
N ASP A 144 -8.76 8.02 8.15
CA ASP A 144 -8.27 9.21 8.86
C ASP A 144 -7.49 8.86 10.13
N SER A 145 -7.93 7.86 10.90
CA SER A 145 -7.25 7.42 12.12
C SER A 145 -5.94 6.66 11.88
N ASN A 146 -5.73 6.13 10.67
CA ASN A 146 -4.63 5.22 10.37
C ASN A 146 -3.56 5.86 9.49
N PHE A 147 -3.95 6.77 8.60
CA PHE A 147 -3.10 7.25 7.52
C PHE A 147 -1.76 7.79 8.02
N LYS A 148 -1.76 8.77 8.92
CA LYS A 148 -0.51 9.36 9.46
C LYS A 148 0.32 8.37 10.28
N ASN A 149 -0.32 7.47 11.02
CA ASN A 149 0.37 6.41 11.77
C ASN A 149 1.09 5.44 10.84
N ASN A 150 0.48 5.09 9.70
CA ASN A 150 1.09 4.24 8.70
C ASN A 150 2.20 4.97 7.91
N LEU A 151 2.08 6.29 7.69
CA LEU A 151 3.21 7.11 7.19
C LEU A 151 4.40 7.07 8.16
N ALA A 152 4.16 7.21 9.46
CA ALA A 152 5.21 7.12 10.48
C ALA A 152 5.94 5.77 10.47
N LYS A 153 5.21 4.66 10.30
CA LYS A 153 5.79 3.31 10.23
C LYS A 153 6.59 3.09 8.94
N SER A 154 6.15 3.67 7.83
CA SER A 154 6.71 3.42 6.49
C SER A 154 7.88 4.32 6.12
N VAL A 155 7.99 5.52 6.69
CA VAL A 155 9.06 6.47 6.34
C VAL A 155 10.45 5.93 6.69
N VAL A 156 11.43 6.16 5.83
CA VAL A 156 12.86 5.93 6.14
C VAL A 156 13.42 7.14 6.88
N SER A 157 14.33 6.95 7.83
CA SER A 157 14.97 8.08 8.52
C SER A 157 15.67 8.98 7.50
N ILE A 158 15.16 10.20 7.31
CA ILE A 158 15.77 11.18 6.44
C ILE A 158 16.99 11.71 7.19
N ARG A 159 18.20 11.41 6.67
CA ARG A 159 19.40 12.11 7.12
C ARG A 159 19.25 13.55 6.67
N VAL A 160 18.91 14.43 7.60
CA VAL A 160 19.09 15.87 7.40
C VAL A 160 20.61 16.06 7.41
N ASN A 161 21.21 16.17 6.23
CA ASN A 161 22.56 16.71 6.16
C ASN A 161 22.44 18.17 6.56
N HIS A 162 22.87 18.49 7.78
CA HIS A 162 23.16 19.85 8.16
C HIS A 162 24.49 20.19 7.47
N ASP A 163 24.41 20.94 6.38
CA ASP A 163 25.53 21.75 5.90
C ASP A 163 25.65 23.01 6.77
#